data_AF-A0A1M6XNG9-F1
#
_entry.id   AF-A0A1M6XNG9-F1
#
_cell.length_a   1.000
_cell.length_b   1.000
_cell.length_c   1.000
_cell.angle_alpha   90.00
_cell.angle_beta   90.00
_cell.angle_gamma   90.00
#
_symmetry.space_group_name_H-M   'P 1'
#
loop_
_entity.id
_entity.type
_entity.pdbx_description
1 polymer ?
#
loop_
_entity_poly.entity_id
_entity_poly.type
_entity_poly.pdbx_seq_one_letter_code
_entity_poly.pdbx_strand_id
1 'polypeptide(L)'
;MDADVQEMLDHHRIRQTLQDYCFACDRADELAMAQLYVEDSWDDHGVVRAPGREYAEVMTARLLQNSRSISHHLGQSTIRVDGDTAGAETYYIAVMVTVDDDGREICNQMGGRFIDRLVRTDGRWLIKHRRIVRDWGISLPVEHDWTLVAGLPDGARSGDDPAFEVLGRRHNGFRPDFAGRAAGDGG
;
A
#
# COMPACT_ATOMS: atom_id res chain seq x y z
N MET A 1 -8.50 -18.89 -25.37
CA MET A 1 -7.36 -19.19 -24.48
C MET A 1 -7.75 -20.40 -23.66
N ASP A 2 -6.79 -21.27 -23.34
CA ASP A 2 -7.02 -22.40 -22.46
C ASP A 2 -7.48 -21.94 -21.06
N ALA A 3 -8.37 -22.71 -20.41
CA ALA A 3 -9.00 -22.31 -19.15
C ALA A 3 -8.01 -22.29 -17.98
N ASP A 4 -7.10 -23.28 -17.90
CA ASP A 4 -6.09 -23.36 -16.86
C ASP A 4 -5.07 -22.23 -17.03
N VAL A 5 -4.71 -21.92 -18.28
CA VAL A 5 -3.86 -20.76 -18.59
C VAL A 5 -4.53 -19.44 -18.20
N GLN A 6 -5.83 -19.29 -18.43
CA GLN A 6 -6.59 -18.10 -18.03
C GLN A 6 -6.61 -17.94 -16.51
N GLU A 7 -6.87 -19.01 -15.76
CA GLU A 7 -6.87 -18.98 -14.30
C GLU A 7 -5.48 -18.62 -13.75
N MET A 8 -4.40 -19.19 -14.30
CA MET A 8 -3.03 -18.83 -13.93
C MET A 8 -2.73 -17.34 -14.18
N LEU A 9 -3.19 -16.79 -15.31
CA LEU A 9 -3.02 -15.38 -15.64
C LEU A 9 -3.82 -14.47 -14.71
N ASP A 10 -5.05 -14.84 -14.36
CA ASP A 10 -5.86 -14.08 -13.41
C ASP A 10 -5.21 -14.10 -12.01
N HIS A 11 -4.74 -15.27 -11.57
CA HIS A 11 -3.98 -15.42 -10.32
C HIS A 11 -2.71 -14.57 -10.29
N HIS A 12 -1.99 -14.48 -11.41
CA HIS A 12 -0.81 -13.64 -11.52
C HIS A 12 -1.17 -12.15 -11.47
N ARG A 13 -2.15 -11.72 -12.27
CA ARG A 13 -2.58 -10.33 -12.37
C ARG A 13 -3.19 -9.80 -11.08
N ILE A 14 -3.94 -10.62 -10.35
CA ILE A 14 -4.45 -10.24 -9.02
C ILE A 14 -3.28 -9.98 -8.07
N ARG A 15 -2.29 -10.89 -7.99
CA ARG A 15 -1.10 -10.67 -7.14
C ARG A 15 -0.33 -9.42 -7.55
N GLN A 16 -0.22 -9.15 -8.85
CA GLN A 16 0.40 -7.92 -9.36
C GLN A 16 -0.37 -6.68 -8.91
N THR A 17 -1.70 -6.65 -9.01
CA THR A 17 -2.53 -5.54 -8.50
C THR A 17 -2.28 -5.27 -7.01
N LEU A 18 -2.20 -6.33 -6.19
CA LEU A 18 -1.95 -6.21 -4.75
C LEU A 18 -0.53 -5.73 -4.46
N GLN A 19 0.46 -6.20 -5.22
CA GLN A 19 1.85 -5.75 -5.12
C GLN A 19 2.00 -4.29 -5.56
N ASP A 20 1.39 -3.89 -6.67
CA ASP A 20 1.43 -2.52 -7.17
C ASP A 20 0.76 -1.55 -6.19
N TYR A 21 -0.27 -2.00 -5.46
CA TYR A 21 -0.88 -1.22 -4.38
C TYR A 21 0.14 -0.93 -3.27
N CYS A 22 0.83 -1.97 -2.78
CA CYS A 22 1.85 -1.81 -1.75
C CYS A 22 3.02 -0.96 -2.25
N PHE A 23 3.46 -1.16 -3.49
CA PHE A 23 4.51 -0.35 -4.10
C PHE A 23 4.14 1.13 -4.11
N ALA A 24 2.91 1.47 -4.54
CA ALA A 24 2.42 2.85 -4.56
C ALA A 24 2.29 3.43 -3.14
N CYS A 25 1.70 2.68 -2.21
CA CYS A 25 1.53 3.09 -0.82
C CYS A 25 2.88 3.40 -0.15
N ASP A 26 3.86 2.51 -0.32
CA ASP A 26 5.20 2.64 0.30
C ASP A 26 5.95 3.89 -0.17
N ARG A 27 5.69 4.35 -1.40
CA ARG A 27 6.29 5.55 -1.99
C ARG A 27 5.40 6.78 -1.88
N ALA A 28 4.25 6.68 -1.19
CA ALA A 28 3.27 7.76 -1.11
C ALA A 28 2.79 8.25 -2.50
N ASP A 29 2.66 7.34 -3.47
CA ASP A 29 2.15 7.64 -4.81
C ASP A 29 0.62 7.53 -4.83
N GLU A 30 -0.04 8.60 -4.39
CA GLU A 30 -1.51 8.67 -4.26
C GLU A 30 -2.22 8.35 -5.56
N LEU A 31 -1.79 8.95 -6.67
CA LEU A 31 -2.44 8.74 -7.97
C LEU A 31 -2.25 7.31 -8.49
N ALA A 32 -1.08 6.69 -8.27
CA ALA A 32 -0.88 5.29 -8.63
C ALA A 32 -1.76 4.36 -7.77
N MET A 33 -1.83 4.60 -6.46
CA MET A 33 -2.66 3.82 -5.55
C MET A 33 -4.16 3.93 -5.90
N ALA A 34 -4.65 5.15 -6.16
CA ALA A 34 -6.05 5.40 -6.50
C ALA A 34 -6.50 4.68 -7.79
N GLN A 35 -5.59 4.47 -8.75
CA GLN A 35 -5.90 3.77 -10.02
C GLN A 35 -6.14 2.26 -9.85
N LEU A 36 -5.77 1.69 -8.71
CA LEU A 36 -5.93 0.26 -8.44
C LEU A 36 -7.32 -0.08 -7.86
N TYR A 37 -8.15 0.94 -7.67
CA TYR A 37 -9.52 0.82 -7.22
C TYR A 37 -10.52 1.10 -8.34
N VAL A 38 -11.63 0.35 -8.35
CA VAL A 38 -12.81 0.75 -9.13
C VAL A 38 -13.49 1.98 -8.51
N GLU A 39 -14.29 2.68 -9.31
CA GLU A 39 -14.93 3.95 -8.92
C GLU A 39 -15.79 3.80 -7.65
N ASP A 40 -16.58 2.74 -7.56
CA ASP A 40 -17.49 2.44 -6.45
C ASP A 40 -16.88 1.45 -5.44
N SER A 41 -15.57 1.52 -5.25
CA SER A 41 -14.81 0.68 -4.31
C SER A 41 -14.92 1.14 -2.86
N TRP A 42 -14.58 0.26 -1.93
CA TRP A 42 -14.51 0.56 -0.50
C TRP A 42 -13.24 -0.01 0.14
N ASP A 43 -12.64 0.74 1.06
CA ASP A 43 -11.50 0.29 1.85
C ASP A 43 -11.74 0.50 3.35
N ASP A 44 -11.51 -0.56 4.14
CA ASP A 44 -11.65 -0.62 5.58
C ASP A 44 -10.33 -1.01 6.25
N HIS A 45 -9.57 0.01 6.68
CA HIS A 45 -8.40 -0.12 7.57
C HIS A 45 -8.75 0.22 9.02
N GLY A 46 -10.00 -0.04 9.46
CA GLY A 46 -10.41 0.19 10.84
C GLY A 46 -10.70 1.65 11.14
N VAL A 47 -9.70 2.41 11.59
CA VAL A 47 -9.84 3.85 11.94
C VAL A 47 -10.17 4.68 10.70
N VAL A 48 -9.57 4.34 9.57
CA VAL A 48 -9.87 4.95 8.27
C VAL A 48 -10.73 3.97 7.47
N ARG A 49 -11.92 4.42 7.08
CA ARG A 49 -12.82 3.71 6.18
C ARG A 49 -13.38 4.71 5.19
N ALA A 50 -13.19 4.44 3.90
CA ALA A 50 -13.55 5.39 2.85
C ALA A 50 -13.73 4.67 1.50
N PRO A 51 -14.34 5.33 0.51
CA PRO A 51 -14.21 4.92 -0.88
C PRO A 51 -12.73 4.76 -1.26
N GLY A 52 -12.36 3.74 -2.03
CA GLY A 52 -10.94 3.37 -2.23
C GLY A 52 -10.06 4.49 -2.80
N ARG A 53 -10.61 5.31 -3.69
CA ARG A 53 -9.90 6.48 -4.24
C ARG A 53 -9.69 7.61 -3.23
N GLU A 54 -10.61 7.79 -2.29
CA GLU A 54 -10.49 8.75 -1.18
C GLU A 54 -9.54 8.20 -0.11
N TYR A 55 -9.62 6.89 0.14
CA TYR A 55 -8.69 6.20 1.02
C TYR A 55 -7.23 6.43 0.60
N ALA A 56 -6.94 6.34 -0.70
CA ALA A 56 -5.61 6.59 -1.24
C ALA A 56 -5.08 7.99 -0.86
N GLU A 57 -5.93 9.01 -0.95
CA GLU A 57 -5.61 10.38 -0.54
C GLU A 57 -5.35 10.49 0.97
N VAL A 58 -6.29 10.01 1.78
CA VAL A 58 -6.21 10.09 3.25
C VAL A 58 -4.99 9.33 3.78
N MET A 59 -4.71 8.14 3.25
CA MET A 59 -3.59 7.33 3.70
C MET A 59 -2.26 7.96 3.30
N THR A 60 -2.13 8.44 2.06
CA THR A 60 -0.92 9.11 1.60
C THR A 60 -0.60 10.37 2.43
N ALA A 61 -1.61 11.19 2.77
CA ALA A 61 -1.41 12.34 3.65
C ALA A 61 -0.92 11.93 5.04
N ARG A 62 -1.54 10.90 5.64
CA ARG A 62 -1.11 10.35 6.95
C ARG A 62 0.30 9.81 6.93
N LEU A 63 0.70 9.11 5.85
CA LEU A 63 2.05 8.57 5.71
C LEU A 63 3.09 9.69 5.67
N LEU A 64 2.86 10.72 4.85
CA LEU A 64 3.77 11.85 4.71
C LEU A 64 3.93 12.65 6.02
N GLN A 65 2.86 12.76 6.81
CA GLN A 65 2.87 13.47 8.09
C GLN A 65 3.52 12.66 9.22
N ASN A 66 3.16 11.38 9.35
CA ASN A 66 3.35 10.64 10.60
C ASN A 66 4.41 9.54 10.52
N SER A 67 5.01 9.30 9.34
CA SER A 67 5.97 8.21 9.16
C SER A 67 7.22 8.64 8.40
N ARG A 68 8.37 8.14 8.83
CA ARG A 68 9.65 8.24 8.13
C ARG A 68 9.74 7.26 6.98
N SER A 69 9.27 6.04 7.20
CA SER A 69 9.27 4.98 6.21
C SER A 69 8.13 4.00 6.45
N ILE A 70 7.74 3.29 5.40
CA ILE A 70 6.85 2.14 5.47
C ILE A 70 7.24 1.14 4.40
N SER A 71 7.11 -0.14 4.69
CA SER A 71 7.24 -1.22 3.71
C SER A 71 6.20 -2.31 3.99
N HIS A 72 5.55 -2.78 2.93
CA HIS A 72 4.66 -3.93 3.00
C HIS A 72 5.29 -5.17 2.36
N HIS A 73 5.37 -6.24 3.12
CA HIS A 73 5.86 -7.54 2.67
C HIS A 73 4.67 -8.47 2.50
N LEU A 74 4.28 -8.73 1.25
CA LEU A 74 3.20 -9.66 0.95
C LEU A 74 3.68 -11.11 1.05
N GLY A 75 2.88 -11.95 1.71
CA GLY A 75 3.12 -13.37 1.88
C GLY A 75 2.24 -14.23 0.97
N GLN A 76 1.84 -15.39 1.49
CA GLN A 76 0.97 -16.31 0.78
C GLN A 76 -0.39 -15.65 0.43
N SER A 77 -0.90 -15.96 -0.76
CA SER A 77 -2.25 -15.56 -1.19
C SER A 77 -3.11 -16.77 -1.52
N THR A 78 -4.30 -16.82 -0.92
CA THR A 78 -5.38 -17.75 -1.31
C THR A 78 -6.36 -16.98 -2.18
N ILE A 79 -6.51 -17.40 -3.44
CA ILE A 79 -7.30 -16.70 -4.45
C ILE A 79 -8.33 -17.66 -5.04
N ARG A 80 -9.56 -17.18 -5.21
CA ARG A 80 -10.61 -17.83 -5.98
C ARG A 80 -11.13 -16.86 -7.04
N VAL A 81 -11.00 -17.24 -8.30
CA VAL A 81 -11.56 -16.51 -9.45
C VAL A 81 -12.93 -17.10 -9.81
N ASP A 82 -13.87 -16.22 -10.15
CA ASP A 82 -15.21 -16.55 -10.62
C ASP A 82 -15.62 -15.56 -11.71
N GLY A 83 -15.33 -15.92 -12.97
CA GLY A 83 -15.51 -15.06 -14.14
C GLY A 83 -14.70 -13.77 -14.04
N ASP A 84 -15.41 -12.63 -13.96
CA ASP A 84 -14.83 -11.29 -13.82
C ASP A 84 -14.75 -10.81 -12.36
N THR A 85 -14.93 -11.71 -11.40
CA THR A 85 -14.81 -11.40 -9.97
C THR A 85 -13.83 -12.34 -9.30
N ALA A 86 -13.21 -11.90 -8.21
CA ALA A 86 -12.34 -12.74 -7.41
C ALA A 86 -12.40 -12.38 -5.93
N GLY A 87 -12.20 -13.39 -5.08
CA GLY A 87 -11.87 -13.21 -3.67
C GLY A 87 -10.39 -13.54 -3.45
N ALA A 88 -9.70 -12.72 -2.67
CA ALA A 88 -8.31 -12.98 -2.28
C ALA A 88 -8.10 -12.71 -0.78
N GLU A 89 -7.46 -13.65 -0.09
CA GLU A 89 -6.79 -13.41 1.18
C GLU A 89 -5.29 -13.33 0.89
N THR A 90 -4.61 -12.27 1.33
CA THR A 90 -3.15 -12.13 1.20
C THR A 90 -2.56 -11.71 2.53
N TYR A 91 -1.61 -12.50 3.04
CA TYR A 91 -0.87 -12.14 4.25
C TYR A 91 0.03 -10.93 3.99
N TYR A 92 0.20 -10.08 4.98
CA TYR A 92 1.17 -8.99 4.96
C TYR A 92 1.92 -8.89 6.28
N ILE A 93 3.16 -8.38 6.19
CA ILE A 93 3.88 -7.75 7.30
C ILE A 93 4.18 -6.32 6.88
N ALA A 94 3.60 -5.35 7.57
CA ALA A 94 3.88 -3.94 7.39
C ALA A 94 4.88 -3.50 8.46
N VAL A 95 5.98 -2.88 8.05
CA VAL A 95 6.98 -2.29 8.94
C VAL A 95 7.03 -0.80 8.68
N MET A 96 6.85 0.01 9.71
CA MET A 96 6.76 1.46 9.63
C MET A 96 7.58 2.11 10.73
N VAL A 97 8.38 3.11 10.39
CA VAL A 97 9.04 3.98 11.38
C VAL A 97 8.24 5.26 11.53
N THR A 98 7.81 5.56 12.76
CA THR A 98 7.10 6.79 13.14
C THR A 98 7.89 7.55 14.20
N VAL A 99 7.47 8.76 14.53
CA VAL A 99 8.00 9.54 15.65
C VAL A 99 6.91 9.70 16.71
N ASP A 100 7.22 9.43 17.97
CA ASP A 100 6.28 9.64 19.09
C ASP A 100 6.25 11.11 19.56
N ASP A 101 5.37 11.42 20.51
CA ASP A 101 5.19 12.79 21.03
C ASP A 101 6.44 13.36 21.73
N ASP A 102 7.36 12.49 22.18
CA ASP A 102 8.63 12.87 22.78
C ASP A 102 9.77 13.00 21.74
N GLY A 103 9.46 12.84 20.46
CA GLY A 103 10.42 12.92 19.36
C GLY A 103 11.26 11.67 19.14
N ARG A 104 10.91 10.53 19.76
CA ARG A 104 11.64 9.26 19.59
C ARG A 104 11.12 8.48 18.40
N GLU A 105 12.02 7.84 17.66
CA GLU A 105 11.63 6.94 16.58
C GLU A 105 11.11 5.61 17.13
N ILE A 106 9.96 5.18 16.61
CA ILE A 106 9.30 3.93 16.95
C ILE A 106 9.19 3.08 15.69
N CYS A 107 9.77 1.87 15.74
CA CYS A 107 9.57 0.85 14.72
C CYS A 107 8.31 0.06 15.05
N ASN A 108 7.27 0.26 14.25
CA ASN A 108 6.01 -0.44 14.34
C ASN A 108 5.98 -1.57 13.32
N GLN A 109 5.58 -2.77 13.76
CA GLN A 109 5.30 -3.89 12.86
C GLN A 109 3.87 -4.35 13.06
N MET A 110 3.19 -4.64 11.95
CA MET A 110 1.85 -5.19 11.95
C MET A 110 1.81 -6.37 11.00
N GLY A 111 1.42 -7.53 11.52
CA GLY A 111 1.14 -8.70 10.70
C GLY A 111 -0.36 -8.95 10.63
N GLY A 112 -0.81 -9.32 9.43
CA GLY A 112 -2.23 -9.52 9.19
C GLY A 112 -2.52 -10.00 7.78
N ARG A 113 -3.75 -9.76 7.35
CA ARG A 113 -4.27 -10.18 6.04
C ARG A 113 -5.07 -9.07 5.38
N PHE A 114 -4.84 -8.90 4.09
CA PHE A 114 -5.75 -8.20 3.19
C PHE A 114 -6.85 -9.17 2.78
N ILE A 115 -8.11 -8.80 3.02
CA ILE A 115 -9.29 -9.54 2.58
C ILE A 115 -9.95 -8.73 1.46
N ASP A 116 -9.71 -9.17 0.23
CA ASP A 116 -10.03 -8.44 -0.98
C ASP A 116 -11.17 -9.11 -1.77
N ARG A 117 -12.09 -8.28 -2.26
CA ARG A 117 -12.89 -8.57 -3.44
C ARG A 117 -12.30 -7.76 -4.59
N LEU A 118 -12.03 -8.43 -5.70
CA LEU A 118 -11.54 -7.81 -6.92
C LEU A 118 -12.54 -8.03 -8.06
N VAL A 119 -12.53 -7.09 -9.00
CA VAL A 119 -13.29 -7.19 -10.25
C VAL A 119 -12.38 -6.92 -11.43
N ARG A 120 -12.65 -7.60 -12.54
CA ARG A 120 -11.95 -7.39 -13.80
C ARG A 120 -12.71 -6.35 -14.64
N THR A 121 -12.06 -5.24 -14.93
CA THR A 121 -12.59 -4.16 -15.78
C THR A 121 -11.56 -3.85 -16.85
N ASP A 122 -11.98 -3.82 -18.12
CA ASP A 122 -11.10 -3.57 -19.28
C ASP A 122 -9.83 -4.45 -19.28
N GLY A 123 -9.99 -5.73 -18.89
CA GLY A 123 -8.90 -6.71 -18.82
C GLY A 123 -7.94 -6.56 -17.64
N ARG A 124 -8.21 -5.63 -16.70
CA ARG A 124 -7.40 -5.38 -15.50
C ARG A 124 -8.16 -5.77 -14.23
N TRP A 125 -7.48 -6.42 -13.29
CA TRP A 125 -8.03 -6.69 -11.97
C TRP A 125 -7.84 -5.47 -11.07
N LEU A 126 -8.93 -5.00 -10.46
CA LEU A 126 -8.96 -3.84 -9.59
C LEU A 126 -9.66 -4.18 -8.27
N ILE A 127 -9.28 -3.48 -7.21
CA ILE A 127 -9.83 -3.67 -5.87
C ILE A 127 -11.24 -3.06 -5.82
N LYS A 128 -12.21 -3.91 -5.50
CA LYS A 128 -13.62 -3.53 -5.28
C LYS A 128 -13.92 -3.31 -3.81
N HIS A 129 -13.42 -4.18 -2.96
CA HIS A 129 -13.57 -4.04 -1.52
C HIS A 129 -12.33 -4.59 -0.84
N ARG A 130 -11.75 -3.83 0.09
CA ARG A 130 -10.67 -4.29 0.95
C ARG A 130 -11.08 -4.17 2.41
N ARG A 131 -10.78 -5.22 3.19
CA ARG A 131 -10.76 -5.15 4.65
C ARG A 131 -9.43 -5.65 5.17
N ILE A 132 -8.86 -4.89 6.09
CA ILE A 132 -7.67 -5.30 6.82
C ILE A 132 -8.06 -6.10 8.04
N VAL A 133 -7.47 -7.28 8.17
CA VAL A 133 -7.50 -8.08 9.39
C VAL A 133 -6.12 -8.02 10.02
N ARG A 134 -6.05 -7.52 11.26
CA ARG A 134 -4.82 -7.52 12.05
C ARG A 134 -4.77 -8.80 12.88
N ASP A 135 -3.68 -9.54 12.75
CA ASP A 135 -3.45 -10.76 13.54
C ASP A 135 -2.50 -10.50 14.71
N TRP A 136 -1.48 -9.65 14.52
CA TRP A 136 -0.56 -9.23 15.58
C TRP A 136 0.07 -7.86 15.30
N GLY A 137 0.74 -7.31 16.30
CA GLY A 137 1.56 -6.12 16.10
C GLY A 137 2.50 -5.89 17.27
N ILE A 138 3.59 -5.19 17.00
CA ILE A 138 4.61 -4.82 17.98
C ILE A 138 5.08 -3.40 17.69
N SER A 139 5.46 -2.68 18.73
CA SER A 139 6.08 -1.36 18.63
C SER A 139 7.33 -1.38 19.49
N LEU A 140 8.46 -1.01 18.92
CA LEU A 140 9.76 -1.05 19.56
C LEU A 140 10.46 0.31 19.38
N PRO A 141 11.05 0.88 20.44
CA PRO A 141 11.86 2.09 20.29
C PRO A 141 13.09 1.80 19.42
N VAL A 142 13.43 2.73 18.54
CA VAL A 142 14.69 2.68 17.78
C VAL A 142 15.77 3.34 18.64
N GLU A 143 16.64 2.51 19.24
CA GLU A 143 17.71 3.01 20.12
C GLU A 143 18.93 3.53 19.34
N HIS A 144 19.40 2.74 18.37
CA HIS A 144 20.54 3.08 17.52
C HIS A 144 20.45 2.35 16.18
N ASP A 145 20.45 3.11 15.09
CA ASP A 145 20.58 2.56 13.74
C ASP A 145 22.05 2.55 13.31
N TRP A 146 22.71 1.41 13.55
CA TRP A 146 24.11 1.21 13.15
C TRP A 146 24.27 1.14 11.62
N THR A 147 23.19 0.99 10.85
CA THR A 147 23.27 0.84 9.39
C THR A 147 23.47 2.18 8.67
N LEU A 148 23.27 3.32 9.35
CA LEU A 148 23.50 4.66 8.80
C LEU A 148 24.92 4.87 8.27
N VAL A 149 25.91 4.13 8.79
CA VAL A 149 27.32 4.22 8.34
C VAL A 149 27.59 3.43 7.06
N ALA A 150 26.61 2.67 6.55
CA ALA A 150 26.77 1.84 5.36
C ALA A 150 26.82 2.65 4.05
N GLY A 151 26.43 3.92 4.08
CA GLY A 151 26.41 4.79 2.89
C GLY A 151 25.40 4.36 1.82
N LEU A 152 24.36 3.60 2.23
CA LEU A 152 23.24 3.25 1.36
C LEU A 152 22.35 4.49 1.17
N PRO A 153 21.75 4.68 -0.02
CA PRO A 153 20.78 5.75 -0.22
C PRO A 153 19.50 5.46 0.57
N ASP A 154 18.89 6.50 1.11
CA ASP A 154 17.56 6.42 1.70
C ASP A 154 16.49 6.18 0.62
N GLY A 155 15.39 5.55 1.00
CA GLY A 155 14.20 5.47 0.16
C GLY A 155 13.56 6.84 -0.05
N ALA A 156 12.97 7.08 -1.21
CA ALA A 156 12.29 8.33 -1.53
C ALA A 156 10.79 8.13 -1.77
N ARG A 157 10.00 9.12 -1.34
CA ARG A 157 8.56 9.20 -1.61
C ARG A 157 8.28 10.15 -2.79
N SER A 158 9.03 9.93 -3.86
CA SER A 158 9.03 10.75 -5.08
C SER A 158 9.55 9.92 -6.26
N GLY A 159 9.62 10.54 -7.44
CA GLY A 159 10.26 9.94 -8.61
C GLY A 159 11.78 9.75 -8.48
N ASP A 160 12.39 10.20 -7.39
CA ASP A 160 13.82 10.02 -7.12
C ASP A 160 14.14 8.67 -6.47
N ASP A 161 13.13 7.85 -6.12
CA ASP A 161 13.36 6.48 -5.66
C ASP A 161 14.00 5.68 -6.81
N PRO A 162 15.17 5.04 -6.60
CA PRO A 162 15.89 4.33 -7.67
C PRO A 162 15.07 3.25 -8.38
N ALA A 163 14.03 2.73 -7.74
CA ALA A 163 13.14 1.75 -8.34
C ALA A 163 12.41 2.30 -9.57
N PHE A 164 12.08 3.59 -9.63
CA PHE A 164 11.37 4.16 -10.78
C PHE A 164 12.21 4.10 -12.05
N GLU A 165 13.49 4.46 -11.97
CA GLU A 165 14.43 4.38 -13.10
C GLU A 165 14.58 2.93 -13.57
N VAL A 166 14.90 2.01 -12.67
CA VAL A 166 15.17 0.60 -13.00
C VAL A 166 13.94 -0.11 -13.57
N LEU A 167 12.76 0.19 -13.04
CA LEU A 167 11.50 -0.42 -13.50
C LEU A 167 10.90 0.29 -14.72
N GLY A 168 11.48 1.40 -15.18
CA GLY A 168 10.92 2.24 -16.24
C GLY A 168 9.53 2.78 -15.87
N ARG A 169 9.28 3.03 -14.57
CA ARG A 169 8.03 3.57 -14.04
C ARG A 169 8.20 5.06 -13.76
N ARG A 170 7.08 5.76 -13.58
CA ARG A 170 7.07 7.15 -13.12
C ARG A 170 6.24 7.24 -11.85
N HIS A 171 6.68 8.06 -10.91
CA HIS A 171 5.85 8.43 -9.78
C HIS A 171 4.71 9.32 -10.31
N ASN A 172 3.46 8.90 -10.12
CA ASN A 172 2.31 9.62 -10.66
C ASN A 172 1.99 10.87 -9.84
N GLY A 173 2.36 10.87 -8.56
CA GLY A 173 2.28 12.05 -7.70
C GLY A 173 0.95 12.14 -6.99
N PHE A 174 0.50 13.37 -6.82
CA PHE A 174 -0.66 13.70 -6.01
C PHE A 174 -1.67 14.49 -6.83
N ARG A 175 -2.94 14.43 -6.44
CA ARG A 175 -3.97 15.33 -6.97
C ARG A 175 -3.62 16.80 -6.72
N PRO A 176 -4.09 17.72 -7.58
CA PRO A 176 -3.78 19.15 -7.48
C PRO A 176 -4.07 19.81 -6.12
N ASP A 177 -5.07 19.31 -5.37
CA ASP A 177 -5.50 19.88 -4.08
C ASP A 177 -4.91 19.19 -2.85
N PHE A 178 -3.99 18.25 -3.04
CA PHE A 178 -3.42 17.41 -1.97
C PHE A 178 -2.63 18.20 -0.92
N ALA A 179 -1.97 19.29 -1.32
CA ALA A 179 -1.07 20.08 -0.47
C ALA A 179 -1.76 20.77 0.72
N GLY A 180 -3.09 20.92 0.71
CA GLY A 180 -3.84 21.61 1.76
C GLY A 180 -4.18 20.78 3.00
N ARG A 181 -3.96 19.46 2.99
CA ARG A 181 -4.34 18.54 4.09
C ARG A 181 -3.15 17.83 4.75
N ALA A 182 -1.96 17.90 4.13
CA ALA A 182 -0.72 17.41 4.72
C ALA A 182 -0.15 18.35 5.81
N ALA A 183 -0.74 19.54 6.01
CA ALA A 183 -0.41 20.48 7.07
C ALA A 183 -1.66 20.84 7.90
N GLY A 184 -1.89 20.12 9.00
CA GLY A 184 -3.04 20.28 9.92
C GLY A 184 -3.60 18.90 10.24
N ASP A 185 -3.55 18.37 11.46
CA ASP A 185 -3.74 19.02 12.74
C ASP A 185 -2.63 18.63 13.74
N GLY A 186 -1.75 19.58 14.03
CA GLY A 186 -0.98 19.62 15.28
C GLY A 186 -1.55 20.77 16.11
N GLY A 187 -2.58 20.47 16.89
CA GLY A 187 -3.22 21.36 17.85
C GLY A 187 -3.57 20.59 19.11
#